data_AF-A0A392QZ86-F1
#
_entry.id   AF-A0A392QZ86-F1
#
_cell.length_a   1.000
_cell.length_b   1.000
_cell.length_c   1.000
_cell.angle_alpha   90.00
_cell.angle_beta   90.00
_cell.angle_gamma   90.00
#
_symmetry.space_group_name_H-M   'P 1'
#
loop_
_entity.id
_entity.type
_entity.pdbx_description
1 polymer ?
#
loop_
_entity_poly.entity_id
_entity_poly.type
_entity_poly.pdbx_seq_one_letter_code
_entity_poly.pdbx_strand_id
1 'polypeptide(L)'
;MEIGKDPENDLKPSKRSKIEKDVGKLRKDMLKLFEGLSNQTDLLLYLMFESQIMRDWIITHLCPALKIVPPPVNPAPNAYDFPKPDNSTSSDDSTPTVS
;
A
#
# COMPACT_ATOMS: atom_id res chain seq x y z
N MET A 1 7.81 21.89 -59.72
CA MET A 1 7.93 20.43 -59.63
C MET A 1 8.60 20.16 -58.29
N GLU A 2 7.81 19.82 -57.28
CA GLU A 2 8.00 18.69 -56.33
C GLU A 2 9.46 18.19 -56.20
N ILE A 3 10.09 18.00 -55.04
CA ILE A 3 9.61 17.35 -53.81
C ILE A 3 10.43 17.86 -52.62
N GLY A 4 9.73 18.27 -51.55
CA GLY A 4 10.32 18.40 -50.22
C GLY A 4 10.68 17.04 -49.64
N LYS A 5 11.90 16.90 -49.13
CA LYS A 5 12.35 15.70 -48.43
C LYS A 5 12.92 16.11 -47.08
N ASP A 6 12.02 16.20 -46.10
CA ASP A 6 12.36 16.33 -44.69
C ASP A 6 13.07 15.04 -44.25
N PRO A 7 14.26 15.09 -43.63
CA PRO A 7 14.85 13.90 -43.05
C PRO A 7 14.12 13.57 -41.76
N GLU A 8 13.44 12.43 -41.77
CA GLU A 8 13.67 11.39 -40.78
C GLU A 8 13.71 11.88 -39.32
N ASN A 9 12.54 12.20 -38.77
CA ASN A 9 12.30 12.05 -37.33
C ASN A 9 11.29 10.92 -37.13
N ASP A 10 11.72 9.71 -37.48
CA ASP A 10 11.12 8.50 -36.92
C ASP A 10 11.52 8.48 -35.43
N LEU A 11 10.72 9.17 -34.61
CA LEU A 11 10.87 9.30 -33.16
C LEU A 11 10.63 7.94 -32.51
N LYS A 12 11.58 7.02 -32.73
CA LYS A 12 11.69 5.78 -32.00
C LYS A 12 11.76 6.16 -30.52
N PRO A 13 10.83 5.68 -29.67
CA PRO A 13 10.83 6.06 -28.27
C PRO A 13 12.21 5.75 -27.69
N SER A 14 12.89 6.79 -27.21
CA SER A 14 14.21 6.61 -26.61
C SER A 14 14.07 5.62 -25.45
N LYS A 15 15.09 4.78 -25.21
CA LYS A 15 15.08 3.80 -24.10
C LYS A 15 14.71 4.47 -22.76
N ARG A 16 15.04 5.75 -22.58
CA ARG A 16 14.65 6.57 -21.41
C ARG A 16 13.13 6.75 -21.30
N SER A 17 12.44 7.05 -22.41
CA SER A 17 10.97 7.21 -22.44
C SER A 17 10.23 5.91 -22.09
N LYS A 18 10.78 4.76 -22.46
CA LYS A 18 10.20 3.46 -22.07
C LYS A 18 10.35 3.21 -20.56
N ILE A 19 11.53 3.45 -20.00
CA ILE A 19 11.79 3.32 -18.56
C ILE A 19 10.88 4.26 -17.75
N GLU A 20 10.71 5.51 -18.17
CA GLU A 20 9.82 6.47 -17.49
C GLU A 20 8.37 5.98 -17.45
N LYS A 21 7.87 5.42 -18.56
CA LYS A 21 6.53 4.81 -18.61
C LYS A 21 6.42 3.60 -17.68
N ASP A 22 7.44 2.74 -17.65
CA ASP A 22 7.47 1.54 -16.80
C ASP A 22 7.49 1.92 -15.32
N VAL A 23 8.28 2.92 -14.93
CA VAL A 23 8.30 3.45 -13.56
C VAL A 23 6.97 4.12 -13.20
N GLY A 24 6.37 4.89 -14.13
CA GLY A 24 5.04 5.47 -13.93
C GLY A 24 3.96 4.42 -13.69
N LYS A 25 4.00 3.32 -14.45
CA LYS A 25 3.12 2.17 -14.24
C LYS A 25 3.37 1.51 -12.89
N LEU A 26 4.62 1.26 -12.52
CA LEU A 26 4.99 0.68 -11.23
C LEU A 26 4.46 1.51 -10.06
N ARG A 27 4.64 2.85 -10.10
CA ARG A 27 4.12 3.75 -9.06
C ARG A 27 2.61 3.64 -8.93
N LYS A 28 1.88 3.62 -10.06
CA LYS A 28 0.42 3.47 -10.06
C LYS A 28 -0.02 2.12 -9.50
N ASP A 29 0.68 1.05 -9.84
CA ASP A 29 0.39 -0.29 -9.33
C ASP A 29 0.68 -0.37 -7.82
N MET A 30 1.76 0.26 -7.33
CA MET A 30 2.04 0.35 -5.88
C MET A 30 0.96 1.12 -5.12
N LEU A 31 0.48 2.26 -5.64
CA LEU A 31 -0.61 3.00 -5.00
C LEU A 31 -1.88 2.16 -4.83
N LYS A 32 -2.24 1.37 -5.85
CA LYS A 32 -3.37 0.44 -5.78
C LYS A 32 -3.15 -0.68 -4.75
N LEU A 33 -1.92 -1.18 -4.63
CA LEU A 33 -1.58 -2.17 -3.61
C LEU A 33 -1.72 -1.59 -2.20
N PHE A 34 -1.27 -0.35 -1.97
CA PHE A 34 -1.44 0.32 -0.68
C PHE A 34 -2.91 0.58 -0.34
N GLU A 35 -3.71 1.01 -1.33
CA GLU A 35 -5.15 1.16 -1.16
C GLU A 35 -5.81 -0.18 -0.78
N GLY A 36 -5.46 -1.25 -1.49
CA GLY A 36 -5.93 -2.61 -1.17
C GLY A 36 -5.54 -3.05 0.24
N LEU A 37 -4.30 -2.77 0.67
CA LEU A 37 -3.83 -3.09 2.02
C LEU A 37 -4.54 -2.27 3.10
N SER A 38 -4.80 -0.98 2.84
CA SER A 38 -5.57 -0.12 3.75
C SER A 38 -6.98 -0.68 3.94
N ASN A 39 -7.67 -1.00 2.84
CA ASN A 39 -9.02 -1.55 2.88
C ASN A 39 -9.07 -2.90 3.63
N GLN A 40 -8.07 -3.76 3.43
CA GLN A 40 -7.96 -5.02 4.17
C GLN A 40 -7.71 -4.81 5.66
N THR A 41 -6.87 -3.83 6.01
CA THR A 41 -6.57 -3.47 7.40
C THR A 41 -7.83 -2.95 8.10
N ASP A 42 -8.60 -2.09 7.44
CA ASP A 42 -9.86 -1.57 7.95
C ASP A 42 -10.89 -2.68 8.18
N LEU A 43 -11.02 -3.62 7.24
CA LEU A 43 -11.90 -4.78 7.40
C LEU A 43 -11.46 -5.66 8.58
N LEU A 44 -10.16 -5.88 8.75
CA LEU A 44 -9.63 -6.66 9.86
C LEU A 44 -9.90 -5.98 11.21
N LEU A 45 -9.70 -4.66 11.29
CA LEU A 45 -10.05 -3.85 12.46
C LEU A 45 -11.54 -3.95 12.79
N TYR A 46 -12.41 -3.81 11.78
CA TYR A 46 -13.85 -3.95 11.95
C TYR A 46 -14.23 -5.31 12.53
N LEU A 47 -13.75 -6.41 11.93
CA LEU A 47 -14.02 -7.76 12.40
C LEU A 47 -13.49 -8.02 13.82
N MET A 48 -12.33 -7.44 14.14
CA MET A 48 -11.76 -7.49 15.49
C MET A 48 -12.69 -6.81 16.49
N PHE A 49 -13.19 -5.60 16.19
CA PHE A 49 -14.11 -4.89 17.08
C PHE A 49 -15.45 -5.62 17.23
N GLU A 50 -16.05 -6.08 16.14
CA GLU A 50 -17.28 -6.89 16.18
C GLU A 50 -17.12 -8.13 17.05
N SER A 51 -15.98 -8.83 16.93
CA SER A 51 -15.68 -10.00 17.74
C SER A 51 -15.57 -9.66 19.23
N GLN A 52 -14.97 -8.52 19.58
CA GLN A 52 -14.89 -8.07 20.98
C GLN A 52 -16.26 -7.68 21.53
N ILE A 53 -17.07 -6.96 20.76
CA ILE A 53 -18.43 -6.57 21.15
C ILE A 53 -19.29 -7.82 21.41
N MET A 54 -19.28 -8.79 20.50
CA MET A 54 -20.03 -10.04 20.67
C MET A 54 -19.55 -10.82 21.89
N ARG A 55 -18.22 -10.91 22.08
CA ARG A 55 -17.62 -11.59 23.22
C ARG A 55 -18.06 -10.95 24.53
N ASP A 56 -18.00 -9.63 24.64
CA ASP A 56 -18.40 -8.88 25.83
C ASP A 56 -19.88 -9.08 26.13
N TRP A 57 -20.73 -9.06 25.11
CA TRP A 57 -22.16 -9.33 25.27
C TRP A 57 -22.41 -10.76 25.79
N ILE A 58 -21.74 -11.77 25.23
CA ILE A 58 -21.85 -13.17 25.69
C ILE A 58 -21.41 -13.30 27.15
N ILE A 59 -20.25 -12.71 27.50
CA ILE A 59 -19.71 -12.76 28.87
C ILE A 59 -20.65 -12.05 29.86
N THR A 60 -21.23 -10.92 29.47
CA THR A 60 -22.05 -10.10 30.36
C THR A 60 -23.45 -10.67 30.55
N HIS A 61 -24.05 -11.24 29.51
CA HIS A 61 -25.45 -11.64 29.53
C HIS A 61 -25.66 -13.15 29.52
N LEU A 62 -24.95 -13.87 28.64
CA LEU A 62 -25.19 -15.29 28.42
C LEU A 62 -24.50 -16.16 29.48
N CYS A 63 -23.24 -15.88 29.79
CA CYS A 63 -22.47 -16.67 30.75
C CYS A 63 -23.12 -16.73 32.15
N PRO A 64 -23.59 -15.61 32.75
CA PRO A 64 -24.26 -15.63 34.04
C PRO A 64 -25.60 -16.37 33.99
N ALA A 65 -26.38 -16.18 32.91
CA ALA A 65 -27.69 -16.82 32.74
C ALA A 65 -27.57 -18.35 32.67
N LEU A 66 -26.54 -18.85 31.98
CA LEU A 66 -26.28 -20.28 31.82
C LEU A 66 -25.36 -20.87 32.91
N LYS A 67 -24.85 -20.04 33.83
CA LYS A 67 -23.87 -20.42 34.87
C LYS A 67 -22.62 -21.09 34.29
N ILE A 68 -22.16 -20.62 33.13
CA ILE A 68 -20.94 -21.11 32.48
C ILE A 68 -19.78 -20.16 32.75
N VAL A 69 -18.56 -20.70 32.79
CA VAL A 69 -17.36 -19.91 32.98
C VAL A 69 -17.07 -19.10 31.71
N PRO A 70 -16.81 -17.79 31.80
CA PRO A 70 -16.41 -16.98 30.66
C PRO A 70 -15.12 -17.50 29.99
N PRO A 71 -14.97 -17.33 28.66
CA PRO A 71 -13.73 -17.65 28.00
C PRO A 71 -12.54 -16.80 28.52
N PRO A 72 -11.29 -17.28 28.42
CA PRO A 72 -10.10 -16.54 28.83
C PRO A 72 -9.83 -15.35 27.90
N VAL A 73 -9.26 -14.26 28.43
CA VAL A 73 -8.97 -13.02 27.69
C VAL A 73 -8.15 -13.31 26.44
N ASN A 74 -8.56 -12.75 25.30
CA ASN A 74 -7.79 -12.84 24.06
C ASN A 74 -6.69 -11.76 24.08
N PRO A 75 -5.39 -12.13 24.14
CA PRO A 75 -4.32 -11.15 24.12
C PRO A 75 -4.25 -10.44 22.75
N ALA A 76 -3.79 -9.18 22.76
CA ALA A 76 -3.54 -8.47 21.51
C ALA A 76 -2.44 -9.20 20.69
N PRO A 77 -2.55 -9.24 19.36
CA PRO A 77 -1.47 -9.76 18.52
C PRO A 77 -0.16 -8.98 18.75
N ASN A 78 0.98 -9.67 18.64
CA ASN A 78 2.29 -9.00 18.61
C ASN A 78 2.37 -8.13 17.36
N ALA A 79 2.35 -6.81 17.53
CA ALA A 79 2.57 -5.88 16.43
C ALA A 79 4.06 -5.90 16.04
N TYR A 80 4.36 -6.30 14.81
CA TYR A 80 5.66 -5.99 14.21
C TYR A 80 5.62 -4.55 13.73
N ASP A 81 6.66 -3.77 14.04
CA ASP A 81 6.77 -2.41 13.54
C ASP A 81 6.78 -2.41 12.01
N PHE A 82 6.05 -1.47 11.40
CA PHE A 82 6.16 -1.24 9.96
C PHE A 82 7.61 -0.85 9.62
N PRO A 83 8.18 -1.41 8.53
CA PRO A 83 9.51 -1.03 8.09
C PRO A 83 9.52 0.48 7.80
N LYS A 84 10.36 1.22 8.52
CA LYS A 84 10.58 2.65 8.27
C LYS A 84 11.56 2.79 7.10
N PRO A 85 11.27 3.62 6.10
CA PRO A 85 12.24 3.90 5.04
C PRO A 85 13.48 4.56 5.65
N ASP A 86 14.67 4.11 5.25
CA ASP A 86 15.92 4.77 5.61
C ASP A 86 15.96 6.15 4.96
N ASN A 87 16.15 7.21 5.75
CA ASN A 87 16.25 8.60 5.28
C ASN A 87 17.50 8.89 4.42
N SER A 88 18.21 7.85 3.95
CA SER A 88 19.59 7.94 3.44
C SER A 88 19.71 8.06 1.93
N THR A 89 18.61 8.00 1.16
CA THR A 89 18.65 8.17 -0.31
C THR A 89 17.99 9.48 -0.73
N SER A 90 18.61 10.59 -0.32
CA SER A 90 18.49 11.86 -1.03
C SER A 90 19.56 11.91 -2.12
N SER A 91 19.30 11.28 -3.27
CA SER A 91 20.13 11.50 -4.47
C SER A 91 19.66 12.77 -5.17
N ASP A 92 19.87 13.90 -4.50
CA ASP A 92 19.73 15.24 -5.09
C ASP A 92 21.14 15.74 -5.40
N ASP A 93 21.77 15.18 -6.43
CA ASP A 93 22.93 15.83 -7.06
C ASP A 93 23.06 15.40 -8.52
N SER A 94 22.30 16.06 -9.40
CA SER A 94 22.57 16.08 -10.83
C SER A 94 22.04 17.40 -11.38
N THR A 95 22.73 18.48 -11.02
CA THR A 95 22.65 19.73 -11.79
C THR A 95 23.35 19.49 -13.13
N PRO A 96 22.76 19.86 -14.28
CA PRO A 96 23.45 19.73 -15.55
C PRO A 96 24.52 20.82 -15.63
N THR A 97 25.79 20.43 -15.72
CA THR A 97 26.85 21.36 -16.15
C THR A 97 26.68 21.59 -17.65
N VAL A 98 26.28 22.81 -18.02
CA VAL A 98 26.38 23.30 -19.39
C VAL A 98 27.82 23.80 -19.59
N SER A 99 28.53 23.24 -20.55
CA SER A 99 29.72 23.82 -21.18
C SER A 99 29.67 23.53 -22.67
#